data_AF-A0A1I4AYD4-F1
#
_entry.id   AF-A0A1I4AYD4-F1
#
_cell.length_a   1.000
_cell.length_b   1.000
_cell.length_c   1.000
_cell.angle_alpha   90.00
_cell.angle_beta   90.00
_cell.angle_gamma   90.00
#
_symmetry.space_group_name_H-M   'P 1'
#
loop_
_entity.id
_entity.type
_entity.pdbx_description
1 polymer ?
#
loop_
_entity_poly.entity_id
_entity_poly.type
_entity_poly.pdbx_seq_one_letter_code
_entity_poly.pdbx_strand_id
1 'polypeptide(L)'
;MVILMFTIGIAAGALSSLFIWKYLAQMYLYMVFLPIIVSTMLKWEMATVSVLFGLISYMAFLLVQANRANAEYWQSLYLTKILQQQTTELINAKEQAEKANLAKTEFLSSMSHELRTPLNAILGFTQLLATDPDTPPRSQQAENLEHIMVASKHLLTLVNQVLDLAKVESGHLDLTIKPTNIGAIVNDCLSLVDTLAKQKT
;
A
#
# COMPACT_ATOMS: atom_id res chain seq x y z
N MET A 1 6.41 -15.99 -59.09
CA MET A 1 5.50 -16.34 -57.97
C MET A 1 6.27 -16.62 -56.68
N VAL A 2 7.25 -17.53 -56.67
CA VAL A 2 8.05 -17.89 -55.48
C VAL A 2 8.76 -16.69 -54.83
N ILE A 3 9.45 -15.86 -55.61
CA ILE A 3 10.17 -14.66 -55.12
C ILE A 3 9.23 -13.70 -54.38
N LEU A 4 7.99 -13.55 -54.85
CA LEU A 4 7.00 -12.64 -54.26
C LEU A 4 6.53 -13.11 -52.86
N MET A 5 6.41 -14.43 -52.66
CA MET A 5 6.04 -14.99 -51.36
C MET A 5 7.17 -14.83 -50.33
N PHE A 6 8.42 -15.04 -50.75
CA PHE A 6 9.58 -14.80 -49.88
C PHE A 6 9.70 -13.33 -49.48
N THR A 7 9.50 -12.39 -50.41
CA THR A 7 9.58 -10.96 -50.08
C THR A 7 8.50 -10.52 -49.09
N ILE A 8 7.28 -11.07 -49.21
CA ILE A 8 6.18 -10.80 -48.27
C ILE A 8 6.53 -11.33 -46.87
N GLY A 9 7.02 -12.56 -46.76
CA GLY A 9 7.40 -13.16 -45.49
C GLY A 9 8.57 -12.44 -44.81
N ILE A 10 9.61 -12.09 -45.57
CA ILE A 10 10.78 -11.36 -45.05
C ILE A 10 10.39 -9.93 -44.65
N ALA A 11 9.51 -9.26 -45.41
CA ALA A 11 9.02 -7.93 -45.05
C ALA A 11 8.25 -7.93 -43.72
N ALA A 12 7.34 -8.90 -43.52
CA ALA A 12 6.62 -9.07 -42.27
C ALA A 12 7.54 -9.44 -41.09
N GLY A 13 8.49 -10.35 -41.31
CA GLY A 13 9.44 -10.79 -40.29
C GLY A 13 10.39 -9.67 -39.84
N ALA A 14 10.93 -8.89 -40.77
CA ALA A 14 11.78 -7.74 -40.42
C ALA A 14 10.97 -6.64 -39.71
N LEU A 15 9.67 -6.50 -40.02
CA LEU A 15 8.81 -5.54 -39.33
C LEU A 15 8.70 -5.81 -37.83
N SER A 16 8.65 -7.08 -37.40
CA SER A 16 8.56 -7.44 -35.98
C SER A 16 9.80 -7.03 -35.17
N SER A 17 10.92 -6.78 -35.82
CA SER A 17 12.16 -6.33 -35.16
C SER A 17 12.38 -4.83 -35.32
N LEU A 18 11.99 -4.26 -36.47
CA LEU A 18 12.26 -2.86 -36.81
C LEU A 18 11.20 -1.89 -36.34
N PHE A 19 10.01 -2.35 -35.94
CA PHE A 19 8.88 -1.46 -35.58
C PHE A 19 9.24 -0.48 -34.45
N ILE A 20 10.22 -0.77 -33.59
CA ILE A 20 10.72 0.13 -32.54
C ILE A 20 11.27 1.44 -33.15
N TRP A 21 11.89 1.35 -34.32
CA TRP A 21 12.48 2.46 -35.04
C TRP A 21 11.59 2.83 -36.23
N LYS A 22 10.54 3.64 -35.98
CA LYS A 22 9.51 4.00 -36.97
C LYS A 22 10.07 4.35 -38.36
N TYR A 23 11.04 5.27 -38.43
CA TYR A 23 11.61 5.71 -39.71
C TYR A 23 12.40 4.60 -40.41
N LEU A 24 13.11 3.76 -39.65
CA LEU A 24 13.88 2.64 -40.20
C LEU A 24 12.95 1.57 -40.77
N ALA A 25 11.86 1.24 -40.06
CA ALA A 25 10.84 0.31 -40.55
C ALA A 25 10.18 0.83 -41.85
N GLN A 26 9.86 2.12 -41.93
CA GLN A 26 9.29 2.74 -43.13
C GLN A 26 10.28 2.71 -44.30
N MET A 27 11.54 3.12 -44.08
CA MET A 27 12.58 3.07 -45.11
C MET A 27 12.79 1.66 -45.65
N TYR A 28 12.83 0.66 -44.76
CA TYR A 28 12.95 -0.74 -45.16
C TYR A 28 11.77 -1.19 -46.04
N LEU A 29 10.53 -0.86 -45.67
CA LEU A 29 9.36 -1.20 -46.48
C LEU A 29 9.40 -0.53 -47.86
N TYR A 30 9.76 0.75 -47.95
CA TYR A 30 9.92 1.41 -49.25
C TYR A 30 11.04 0.76 -50.08
N MET A 31 12.17 0.42 -49.46
CA MET A 31 13.29 -0.22 -50.14
C MET A 31 12.92 -1.59 -50.72
N VAL A 32 12.05 -2.35 -50.04
CA VAL A 32 11.61 -3.68 -50.51
C VAL A 32 10.51 -3.59 -51.57
N PHE A 33 9.47 -2.76 -51.36
CA PHE A 33 8.29 -2.76 -52.23
C PHE A 33 8.42 -1.87 -53.46
N LEU A 34 9.12 -0.74 -53.39
CA LEU A 34 9.24 0.21 -54.51
C LEU A 34 9.87 -0.39 -55.78
N PRO A 35 11.03 -1.11 -55.73
CA PRO A 35 11.59 -1.71 -56.93
C PRO A 35 10.68 -2.79 -57.53
N ILE A 36 9.97 -3.55 -56.69
CA ILE A 36 9.02 -4.58 -57.14
C ILE A 36 7.83 -3.94 -57.85
N ILE A 37 7.25 -2.89 -57.28
CA ILE A 37 6.14 -2.13 -57.88
C ILE A 37 6.56 -1.56 -59.24
N VAL A 38 7.72 -0.90 -59.32
CA VAL A 38 8.23 -0.30 -60.57
C VAL A 38 8.49 -1.37 -61.63
N SER A 39 9.16 -2.48 -61.26
CA SER A 39 9.47 -3.57 -62.20
C SER A 39 8.21 -4.27 -62.74
N THR A 40 7.15 -4.33 -61.92
CA THR A 40 5.87 -4.93 -62.30
C THR A 40 5.11 -4.00 -63.24
N MET A 41 5.09 -2.70 -62.95
CA MET A 41 4.47 -1.68 -63.80
C MET A 41 5.06 -1.63 -65.22
N LEU A 42 6.38 -1.88 -65.36
CA LEU A 42 7.05 -1.83 -66.66
C LEU A 42 6.65 -2.97 -67.62
N LYS A 43 6.12 -4.08 -67.11
CA LYS A 43 5.85 -5.30 -67.90
C LYS A 43 4.45 -5.34 -68.57
N TRP A 44 3.60 -4.34 -68.33
CA TRP A 44 2.26 -4.12 -68.90
C TRP A 44 1.50 -5.37 -69.44
N GLU A 45 1.28 -6.35 -68.57
CA GLU A 45 0.39 -7.51 -68.82
C GLU A 45 -0.96 -7.34 -68.08
N MET A 46 -2.03 -8.01 -68.52
CA MET A 46 -3.34 -7.95 -67.84
C MET A 46 -3.28 -8.38 -66.35
N ALA A 47 -2.37 -9.29 -65.98
CA ALA A 47 -2.18 -9.74 -64.61
C ALA A 47 -1.48 -8.70 -63.70
N THR A 48 -0.94 -7.62 -64.26
CA THR A 48 -0.13 -6.61 -63.55
C THR A 48 -0.96 -5.81 -62.54
N VAL A 49 -2.21 -5.49 -62.89
CA VAL A 49 -3.06 -4.59 -62.10
C VAL A 49 -3.44 -5.21 -60.75
N SER A 50 -3.80 -6.49 -60.71
CA SER A 50 -4.17 -7.18 -59.46
C SER A 50 -2.98 -7.37 -58.53
N VAL A 51 -1.79 -7.66 -59.09
CA VAL A 51 -0.55 -7.79 -58.31
C VAL A 51 -0.13 -6.45 -57.71
N LEU A 52 -0.19 -5.35 -58.47
CA LEU A 52 0.11 -4.01 -57.97
C LEU A 52 -0.84 -3.61 -56.83
N PHE A 53 -2.14 -3.85 -57.01
CA PHE A 53 -3.12 -3.59 -55.96
C PHE A 53 -2.81 -4.36 -54.68
N GLY A 54 -2.48 -5.65 -54.80
CA GLY A 54 -2.09 -6.49 -53.66
C GLY A 54 -0.83 -5.98 -52.94
N LEU A 55 0.22 -5.62 -53.68
CA LEU A 55 1.47 -5.11 -53.11
C LEU A 55 1.28 -3.77 -52.41
N ILE A 56 0.53 -2.84 -53.01
CA ILE A 56 0.26 -1.52 -52.42
C ILE A 56 -0.61 -1.67 -51.17
N SER A 57 -1.67 -2.47 -51.24
CA SER A 57 -2.56 -2.75 -50.09
C SER A 57 -1.78 -3.40 -48.94
N TYR A 58 -0.93 -4.38 -49.25
CA TYR A 58 -0.12 -5.05 -48.25
C TYR A 58 0.96 -4.13 -47.64
N MET A 59 1.64 -3.33 -48.46
CA MET A 59 2.59 -2.33 -47.99
C MET A 59 1.91 -1.29 -47.07
N ALA A 60 0.73 -0.79 -47.45
CA ALA A 60 -0.06 0.13 -46.63
C ALA A 60 -0.46 -0.51 -45.29
N PHE A 61 -0.91 -1.76 -45.32
CA PHE A 61 -1.20 -2.53 -44.11
C PHE A 61 0.01 -2.67 -43.18
N LEU A 62 1.19 -3.01 -43.73
CA LEU A 62 2.43 -3.12 -42.95
C LEU A 62 2.88 -1.77 -42.37
N LEU A 63 2.71 -0.66 -43.10
CA LEU A 63 3.02 0.68 -42.59
C LEU A 63 2.10 1.07 -41.42
N VAL A 64 0.81 0.77 -41.52
CA VAL A 64 -0.15 1.00 -40.43
C VAL A 64 0.21 0.15 -39.22
N GLN A 65 0.50 -1.14 -39.41
CA GLN A 65 0.92 -2.05 -38.34
C GLN A 65 2.22 -1.58 -37.67
N ALA A 66 3.22 -1.16 -38.44
CA ALA A 66 4.49 -0.64 -37.91
C ALA A 66 4.28 0.57 -37.00
N ASN A 67 3.49 1.54 -37.46
CA ASN A 67 3.21 2.76 -36.72
C ASN A 67 2.43 2.47 -35.44
N ARG A 68 1.48 1.54 -35.50
CA ARG A 68 0.66 1.14 -34.35
C ARG A 68 1.50 0.41 -33.30
N ALA A 69 2.28 -0.60 -33.71
CA ALA A 69 3.16 -1.34 -32.83
C ALA A 69 4.21 -0.43 -32.17
N ASN A 70 4.75 0.56 -32.92
CA ASN A 70 5.64 1.57 -32.38
C ASN A 70 4.98 2.38 -31.26
N ALA A 71 3.77 2.89 -31.50
CA ALA A 71 3.05 3.70 -30.53
C ALA A 71 2.70 2.90 -29.25
N GLU A 72 2.20 1.67 -29.41
CA GLU A 72 1.86 0.79 -28.29
C GLU A 72 3.10 0.45 -27.44
N TYR A 73 4.25 0.21 -28.08
CA TYR A 73 5.51 -0.05 -27.39
C TYR A 73 5.99 1.14 -26.55
N TRP A 74 6.02 2.34 -27.13
CA TRP A 74 6.44 3.54 -26.40
C TRP A 74 5.47 3.90 -25.27
N GLN A 75 4.16 3.71 -25.48
CA GLN A 75 3.16 3.91 -24.44
C GLN A 75 3.35 2.92 -23.29
N SER A 76 3.61 1.64 -23.59
CA SER A 76 3.89 0.62 -22.57
C SER A 76 5.13 0.93 -21.75
N LEU A 77 6.22 1.36 -22.40
CA LEU A 77 7.45 1.77 -21.71
C LEU A 77 7.23 2.99 -20.79
N TYR A 78 6.51 4.00 -21.28
CA TYR A 78 6.19 5.19 -20.50
C TYR A 78 5.35 4.85 -19.26
N LEU A 79 4.30 4.04 -19.45
CA LEU A 79 3.43 3.61 -18.35
C LEU A 79 4.21 2.77 -17.33
N THR A 80 5.06 1.86 -17.79
CA THR A 80 5.92 1.04 -16.92
C THR A 80 6.82 1.93 -16.08
N LYS A 81 7.39 2.98 -16.66
CA LYS A 81 8.27 3.91 -15.93
C LYS A 81 7.50 4.69 -14.86
N ILE A 82 6.30 5.18 -15.17
CA ILE A 82 5.43 5.87 -14.20
C ILE A 82 5.04 4.92 -13.07
N LEU A 83 4.58 3.70 -13.40
CA LEU A 83 4.20 2.72 -12.40
C LEU A 83 5.36 2.38 -11.47
N GLN A 84 6.58 2.25 -12.00
CA GLN A 84 7.77 2.06 -11.17
C GLN A 84 8.01 3.24 -10.22
N GLN A 85 7.93 4.48 -10.70
CA GLN A 85 8.11 5.68 -9.86
C GLN A 85 7.06 5.76 -8.76
N GLN A 86 5.78 5.59 -9.10
CA GLN A 86 4.68 5.58 -8.13
C GLN A 86 4.84 4.46 -7.10
N THR A 87 5.28 3.27 -7.53
CA THR A 87 5.54 2.16 -6.62
C THR A 87 6.66 2.50 -5.64
N THR A 88 7.75 3.11 -6.10
CA THR A 88 8.85 3.54 -5.22
C THR A 88 8.40 4.64 -4.24
N GLU A 89 7.63 5.63 -4.71
CA GLU A 89 7.07 6.67 -3.84
C GLU A 89 6.14 6.10 -2.78
N LEU A 90 5.25 5.18 -3.16
CA LEU A 90 4.35 4.49 -2.23
C LEU A 90 5.11 3.68 -1.19
N ILE A 91 6.15 2.94 -1.59
CA ILE A 91 6.99 2.18 -0.66
C ILE A 91 7.67 3.13 0.34
N ASN A 92 8.27 4.22 -0.15
CA ASN A 92 8.95 5.19 0.71
C ASN A 92 7.97 5.88 1.68
N ALA A 93 6.79 6.27 1.20
CA ALA A 93 5.76 6.89 2.04
C ALA A 93 5.24 5.90 3.10
N LYS A 94 5.04 4.63 2.72
CA LYS A 94 4.66 3.56 3.65
C LYS A 94 5.73 3.35 4.73
N GLU A 95 7.00 3.24 4.36
CA GLU A 95 8.09 3.06 5.32
C GLU A 95 8.22 4.25 6.29
N GLN A 96 8.03 5.48 5.80
CA GLN A 96 8.03 6.67 6.66
C GLN A 96 6.86 6.65 7.65
N ALA A 97 5.66 6.29 7.19
CA ALA A 97 4.49 6.17 8.06
C ALA A 97 4.68 5.06 9.11
N GLU A 98 5.23 3.90 8.73
CA GLU A 98 5.53 2.81 9.67
C GLU A 98 6.57 3.21 10.71
N LYS A 99 7.67 3.87 10.31
CA LYS A 99 8.68 4.40 11.24
C LYS A 99 8.09 5.42 12.20
N ALA A 100 7.25 6.34 11.71
CA ALA A 100 6.58 7.33 12.55
C ALA A 100 5.64 6.67 13.56
N ASN A 101 4.92 5.62 13.15
CA ASN A 101 4.02 4.88 14.03
C ASN A 101 4.79 4.12 15.13
N LEU A 102 5.88 3.43 14.76
CA LEU A 102 6.75 2.77 15.74
C LEU A 102 7.32 3.77 16.75
N ALA A 103 7.84 4.92 16.28
CA ALA A 103 8.36 5.96 17.16
C ALA A 103 7.27 6.54 18.10
N LYS A 104 6.04 6.73 17.59
CA LYS A 104 4.88 7.15 18.40
C LYS A 104 4.60 6.13 19.50
N THR A 105 4.58 4.84 19.19
CA THR A 105 4.32 3.78 20.17
C THR A 105 5.43 3.67 21.21
N GLU A 106 6.70 3.73 20.80
CA GLU A 106 7.84 3.72 21.71
C GLU A 106 7.81 4.91 22.67
N PHE A 107 7.54 6.12 22.15
CA PHE A 107 7.38 7.33 22.95
C PHE A 107 6.25 7.20 23.98
N LEU A 108 5.06 6.76 23.56
CA LEU A 108 3.92 6.59 24.47
C LEU A 108 4.18 5.51 25.53
N SER A 109 4.87 4.43 25.17
CA SER A 109 5.28 3.38 26.11
C SER A 109 6.22 3.91 27.18
N SER A 110 7.28 4.61 26.77
CA SER A 110 8.24 5.24 27.70
C SER A 110 7.55 6.25 28.62
N MET A 111 6.73 7.15 28.07
CA MET A 111 5.98 8.13 28.87
C MET A 111 5.01 7.47 29.86
N SER A 112 4.34 6.38 29.48
CA SER A 112 3.44 5.65 30.39
C SER A 112 4.19 5.12 31.63
N HIS A 113 5.39 4.56 31.42
CA HIS A 113 6.23 4.08 32.52
C HIS A 113 6.68 5.23 33.43
N GLU A 114 7.09 6.37 32.84
CA GLU A 114 7.50 7.55 33.59
C GLU A 114 6.36 8.19 34.37
N LEU A 115 5.12 8.18 33.84
CA LEU A 115 3.93 8.73 34.50
C LEU A 115 3.39 7.83 35.61
N ARG A 116 3.55 6.51 35.50
CA ARG A 116 3.03 5.55 36.51
C ARG A 116 3.67 5.77 37.89
N THR A 117 4.96 6.05 37.94
CA THR A 117 5.71 6.27 39.18
C THR A 117 5.19 7.47 40.00
N PRO A 118 5.13 8.70 39.47
CA PRO A 118 4.61 9.85 40.20
C PRO A 118 3.11 9.71 40.51
N LEU A 119 2.32 9.10 39.61
CA LEU A 119 0.89 8.90 39.85
C LEU A 119 0.62 7.89 40.99
N ASN A 120 1.39 6.81 41.02
CA ASN A 120 1.34 5.85 42.13
C ASN A 120 1.80 6.49 43.44
N ALA A 121 2.79 7.40 43.40
CA ALA A 121 3.20 8.16 44.58
C ALA A 121 2.06 9.07 45.08
N ILE A 122 1.41 9.83 44.20
CA ILE A 122 0.25 10.66 44.55
C ILE A 122 -0.87 9.82 45.16
N LEU A 123 -1.21 8.69 44.52
CA LEU A 123 -2.25 7.78 45.02
C LEU A 123 -1.89 7.21 46.40
N GLY A 124 -0.65 6.76 46.57
CA GLY A 124 -0.14 6.20 47.82
C GLY A 124 -0.12 7.22 48.96
N PHE A 125 0.38 8.44 48.73
CA PHE A 125 0.35 9.49 49.74
C PHE A 125 -1.08 9.94 50.07
N THR A 126 -1.96 10.02 49.06
CA THR A 126 -3.39 10.34 49.28
C THR A 126 -4.06 9.27 50.15
N GLN A 127 -3.76 7.99 49.92
CA GLN A 127 -4.25 6.89 50.76
C GLN A 127 -3.69 6.95 52.17
N LEU A 128 -2.38 7.16 52.34
CA LEU A 128 -1.75 7.29 53.65
C LEU A 128 -2.37 8.42 54.46
N LEU A 129 -2.58 9.59 53.86
CA LEU A 129 -3.23 10.74 54.51
C LEU A 129 -4.71 10.49 54.82
N ALA A 130 -5.39 9.68 54.01
CA ALA A 130 -6.81 9.35 54.23
C ALA A 130 -7.01 8.33 55.35
N THR A 131 -6.04 7.42 55.57
CA THR A 131 -6.11 6.37 56.59
C THR A 131 -5.17 6.57 57.77
N ASP A 132 -4.58 7.75 57.93
CA ASP A 132 -3.72 8.08 59.08
C ASP A 132 -4.56 8.06 60.38
N PRO A 133 -4.32 7.10 61.30
CA PRO A 133 -5.08 6.99 62.53
C PRO A 133 -4.65 8.01 63.60
N ASP A 134 -3.42 8.54 63.50
CA ASP A 134 -2.87 9.51 64.45
C ASP A 134 -3.30 10.94 64.08
N THR A 135 -3.51 11.20 62.78
CA THR A 135 -3.93 12.51 62.26
C THR A 135 -5.11 12.40 61.29
N PRO A 136 -6.33 12.09 61.77
CA PRO A 136 -7.48 11.91 60.90
C PRO A 136 -7.84 13.21 60.16
N PRO A 137 -8.11 13.15 58.84
CA PRO A 137 -8.44 14.33 58.05
C PRO A 137 -9.78 14.92 58.48
N ARG A 138 -9.89 16.26 58.47
CA ARG A 138 -11.18 16.96 58.67
C ARG A 138 -12.13 16.65 57.49
N SER A 139 -13.44 16.84 57.68
CA SER A 139 -14.45 16.56 56.64
C SER A 139 -14.08 17.09 55.24
N GLN A 140 -13.68 18.37 55.15
CA GLN A 140 -13.27 18.98 53.89
C GLN A 140 -11.97 18.40 53.32
N GLN A 141 -11.04 17.98 54.17
CA GLN A 141 -9.79 17.34 53.73
C GLN A 141 -10.06 15.93 53.21
N ALA A 142 -10.95 15.17 53.87
CA ALA A 142 -11.37 13.85 53.43
C ALA A 142 -12.03 13.90 52.05
N GLU A 143 -12.94 14.86 51.82
CA GLU A 143 -13.58 15.10 50.52
C GLU A 143 -12.54 15.45 49.44
N ASN A 144 -11.58 16.33 49.75
CA ASN A 144 -10.51 16.67 48.82
C ASN A 144 -9.60 15.47 48.48
N LEU A 145 -9.23 14.65 49.47
CA LEU A 145 -8.42 13.45 49.28
C LEU A 145 -9.17 12.42 48.41
N GLU A 146 -10.48 12.28 48.60
CA GLU A 146 -11.31 11.43 47.75
C GLU A 146 -11.33 11.93 46.30
N HIS A 147 -11.48 13.23 46.07
CA HIS A 147 -11.39 13.82 44.73
C HIS A 147 -10.03 13.59 44.07
N ILE A 148 -8.93 13.78 44.80
CA ILE A 148 -7.56 13.51 44.29
C ILE A 148 -7.41 12.04 43.93
N MET A 149 -7.93 11.12 44.75
CA MET A 149 -7.85 9.69 44.53
C MET A 149 -8.66 9.26 43.30
N VAL A 150 -9.87 9.78 43.13
CA VAL A 150 -10.72 9.51 41.94
C VAL A 150 -10.04 10.05 40.68
N ALA A 151 -9.54 11.28 40.69
CA ALA A 151 -8.85 11.89 39.55
C ALA A 151 -7.58 11.12 39.16
N SER A 152 -6.78 10.70 40.15
CA SER A 152 -5.55 9.94 39.92
C SER A 152 -5.83 8.56 39.31
N LYS A 153 -6.85 7.85 39.81
CA LYS A 153 -7.29 6.57 39.23
C LYS A 153 -7.80 6.75 37.79
N HIS A 154 -8.57 7.81 37.55
CA HIS A 154 -9.08 8.09 36.21
C HIS A 154 -7.96 8.39 35.21
N LEU A 155 -6.97 9.20 35.61
CA LEU A 155 -5.80 9.49 34.78
C LEU A 155 -4.98 8.23 34.46
N LEU A 156 -4.80 7.32 35.43
CA LEU A 156 -4.11 6.04 35.20
C LEU A 156 -4.84 5.21 34.13
N THR A 157 -6.17 5.14 34.21
CA THR A 157 -6.99 4.43 33.23
C THR A 157 -6.84 5.02 31.84
N LEU A 158 -6.89 6.35 31.70
CA LEU A 158 -6.72 7.02 30.40
C LEU A 158 -5.32 6.76 29.81
N VAL A 159 -4.27 6.84 30.63
CA VAL A 159 -2.89 6.55 30.20
C VAL A 159 -2.77 5.10 29.70
N ASN A 160 -3.36 4.14 30.42
CA ASN A 160 -3.34 2.74 29.99
C ASN A 160 -4.13 2.52 28.70
N GLN A 161 -5.31 3.14 28.54
CA GLN A 161 -6.11 3.03 27.33
C GLN A 161 -5.37 3.57 26.09
N VAL A 162 -4.68 4.70 26.22
CA VAL A 162 -3.86 5.27 25.13
C VAL A 162 -2.69 4.34 24.78
N LEU A 163 -2.06 3.71 25.78
CA LEU A 163 -0.99 2.75 25.57
C LEU A 163 -1.47 1.49 24.84
N ASP A 164 -2.61 0.94 25.26
CA ASP A 164 -3.20 -0.25 24.65
C ASP A 164 -3.54 0.01 23.18
N LEU A 165 -4.11 1.17 22.87
CA LEU A 165 -4.36 1.59 21.49
C LEU A 165 -3.06 1.69 20.67
N ALA A 166 -2.01 2.31 21.22
CA ALA A 166 -0.72 2.45 20.55
C ALA A 166 -0.04 1.09 20.26
N LYS A 167 -0.21 0.11 21.15
CA LYS A 167 0.28 -1.27 20.94
C LYS A 167 -0.47 -1.95 19.80
N VAL A 168 -1.80 -1.86 19.77
CA VAL A 168 -2.63 -2.41 18.68
C VAL A 168 -2.28 -1.78 17.33
N GLU A 169 -2.15 -0.44 17.27
CA GLU A 169 -1.80 0.29 16.03
C GLU A 169 -0.43 -0.09 15.47
N SER A 170 0.51 -0.53 16.32
CA SER A 170 1.87 -0.94 15.93
C SER A 170 2.01 -2.44 15.62
N GLY A 171 0.94 -3.22 15.74
CA GLY A 171 0.97 -4.68 15.56
C GLY A 171 1.72 -5.46 16.65
N HIS A 172 2.26 -4.79 17.67
CA HIS A 172 2.91 -5.42 18.83
C HIS A 172 1.88 -5.81 19.89
N LEU A 173 1.15 -6.90 19.63
CA LEU A 173 0.34 -7.55 20.66
C LEU A 173 1.13 -8.73 21.25
N ASP A 174 1.80 -8.51 22.38
CA ASP A 174 2.49 -9.59 23.09
C ASP A 174 1.48 -10.55 23.73
N LEU A 175 1.16 -11.62 23.00
CA LEU A 175 0.28 -12.68 23.47
C LEU A 175 1.07 -13.71 24.27
N THR A 176 0.80 -13.78 25.58
CA THR A 176 1.35 -14.85 26.42
C THR A 176 0.34 -16.00 26.50
N ILE A 177 0.59 -17.09 25.78
CA ILE A 177 -0.26 -18.29 25.81
C ILE A 177 0.13 -19.14 27.04
N LYS A 178 -0.83 -19.37 27.94
CA LYS A 178 -0.66 -20.23 29.13
C LYS A 178 -1.91 -21.08 29.40
N PRO A 179 -1.76 -22.30 29.97
CA PRO A 179 -2.90 -23.09 30.41
C PRO A 179 -3.75 -22.28 31.41
N THR A 180 -5.02 -22.07 31.08
CA THR A 180 -5.90 -21.21 31.87
C THR A 180 -7.26 -21.87 32.06
N ASN A 181 -7.80 -21.79 33.29
CA ASN A 181 -9.12 -22.33 33.61
C ASN A 181 -10.22 -21.38 33.12
N ILE A 182 -10.87 -21.74 32.02
CA ILE A 182 -11.95 -20.93 31.43
C ILE A 182 -13.14 -20.78 32.40
N GLY A 183 -13.48 -21.81 33.17
CA GLY A 183 -14.58 -21.74 34.14
C GLY A 183 -14.36 -20.69 35.23
N ALA A 184 -13.11 -20.53 35.69
CA ALA A 184 -12.75 -19.49 36.65
C ALA A 184 -12.89 -18.08 36.04
N ILE A 185 -12.38 -17.88 34.82
CA ILE A 185 -12.49 -16.59 34.10
C ILE A 185 -13.95 -16.18 33.90
N VAL A 186 -14.80 -17.13 33.49
CA VAL A 186 -16.22 -16.86 33.26
C VAL A 186 -16.91 -16.45 34.56
N ASN A 187 -16.62 -17.12 35.68
CA ASN A 187 -17.17 -16.73 36.99
C ASN A 187 -16.68 -15.35 37.44
N ASP A 188 -15.40 -15.03 37.24
CA ASP A 188 -14.85 -13.72 37.58
C ASP A 188 -15.51 -12.62 36.76
N CYS A 189 -15.68 -12.81 35.45
CA CYS A 189 -16.41 -11.89 34.57
C CYS A 189 -17.86 -11.71 35.01
N LEU A 190 -18.57 -12.79 35.35
CA LEU A 190 -19.95 -12.72 35.83
C LEU A 190 -20.05 -11.90 37.12
N SER A 191 -19.10 -12.05 38.05
CA SER A 191 -19.10 -11.26 39.30
C SER A 191 -18.90 -9.75 39.07
N LEU A 192 -18.03 -9.40 38.12
CA LEU A 192 -17.76 -8.01 37.72
C LEU A 192 -18.99 -7.37 37.08
N VAL A 193 -19.64 -8.09 36.17
CA VAL A 193 -20.81 -7.59 35.44
C VAL A 193 -22.05 -7.57 36.34
N ASP A 194 -22.20 -8.50 37.29
CA ASP A 194 -23.31 -8.52 38.25
C ASP A 194 -23.33 -7.25 39.12
N THR A 195 -22.16 -6.75 39.51
CA THR A 195 -22.03 -5.50 40.27
C THR A 195 -22.49 -4.28 39.45
N LEU A 196 -22.16 -4.24 38.16
CA LEU A 196 -22.60 -3.19 37.21
C LEU A 196 -24.08 -3.31 36.86
N ALA A 197 -24.60 -4.54 36.74
CA ALA A 197 -26.00 -4.82 36.46
C ALA A 197 -26.90 -4.33 37.61
N LYS A 198 -26.49 -4.60 38.86
CA LYS A 198 -27.20 -4.16 40.07
C LYS A 198 -27.20 -2.65 40.27
N GLN A 199 -26.24 -1.91 39.70
CA GLN A 199 -26.23 -0.43 39.75
C GLN A 199 -27.20 0.23 38.75
N LYS A 200 -27.73 -0.54 37.79
CA LYS A 200 -28.65 -0.04 36.74
C LYS A 200 -30.13 -0.42 36.96
N THR A 201 -30.43 -1.20 37.98
CA THR A 201 -31.79 -1.55 38.46
C THR A 201 -32.05 -0.89 39.79
#